data_AF-A0A943XL27-F1
#
_entry.id   AF-A0A943XL27-F1
#
_cell.length_a   1.000
_cell.length_b   1.000
_cell.length_c   1.000
_cell.angle_alpha   90.00
_cell.angle_beta   90.00
_cell.angle_gamma   90.00
#
_symmetry.space_group_name_H-M   'P 1'
#
loop_
_entity.id
_entity.type
_entity.pdbx_description
1 polymer ?
#
loop_
_entity_poly.entity_id
_entity_poly.type
_entity_poly.pdbx_seq_one_letter_code
_entity_poly.pdbx_strand_id
1 'polypeptide(L)'
;MAKKKIKTAVVNGVKISPQAVQFELDRLIKFYAEHGVSAEEVRGCMSLLRDKALEQAIGAKLLLERAEQLDIPLTASDIDAEVEKVISQVGGRENYEAALAAQGVTEKDFRRELEKGAKVNKLVEQACSSVPEPTESEAEAFFAAHKADYESAGKTFVDVRDSVRDLLRHQSRGKAMDAFMAELRAEAKVEYVENDDECGCGCHSHDHAH
;
A
#
# COMPACT_ATOMS: atom_id res chain seq x y z
N MET A 1 -7.91 6.56 33.70
CA MET A 1 -7.82 6.02 32.32
C MET A 1 -7.12 7.08 31.49
N ALA A 2 -5.90 6.83 31.01
CA ALA A 2 -5.22 7.80 30.15
C ALA A 2 -6.01 7.90 28.83
N LYS A 3 -6.38 9.13 28.41
CA LYS A 3 -6.99 9.35 27.10
C LYS A 3 -6.02 8.85 26.04
N LYS A 4 -6.50 8.01 25.13
CA LYS A 4 -5.68 7.52 24.03
C LYS A 4 -5.58 8.65 23.00
N LYS A 5 -4.38 9.01 22.60
CA LYS A 5 -4.17 10.03 21.56
C LYS A 5 -4.30 9.37 20.21
N ILE A 6 -5.15 9.92 19.33
CA ILE A 6 -5.18 9.54 17.92
C ILE A 6 -4.27 10.49 17.15
N LYS A 7 -3.29 9.91 16.46
CA LYS A 7 -2.48 10.62 15.48
C LYS A 7 -3.23 10.68 14.16
N THR A 8 -3.38 11.88 13.62
CA THR A 8 -3.97 12.14 12.30
C THR A 8 -3.01 12.99 11.47
N ALA A 9 -3.25 13.09 10.15
CA ALA A 9 -2.43 13.90 9.27
C ALA A 9 -3.26 14.68 8.25
N VAL A 10 -2.71 15.81 7.82
CA VAL A 10 -3.21 16.66 6.73
C VAL A 10 -2.09 16.76 5.69
N VAL A 11 -2.42 16.47 4.43
CA VAL A 11 -1.48 16.50 3.31
C VAL A 11 -2.01 17.49 2.29
N ASN A 12 -1.22 18.52 1.97
CA ASN A 12 -1.58 19.58 1.03
C ASN A 12 -2.94 20.24 1.35
N GLY A 13 -3.25 20.40 2.65
CA GLY A 13 -4.51 20.97 3.14
C GLY A 13 -5.68 19.98 3.19
N VAL A 14 -5.51 18.74 2.75
CA VAL A 14 -6.54 17.69 2.78
C VAL A 14 -6.25 16.69 3.89
N LYS A 15 -7.20 16.53 4.83
CA LYS A 15 -7.09 15.56 5.92
C LYS A 15 -7.07 14.13 5.38
N ILE A 16 -6.17 13.30 5.91
CA ILE A 16 -6.18 11.85 5.65
C ILE A 16 -7.44 11.25 6.27
N SER A 17 -8.23 10.55 5.44
CA SER A 17 -9.47 9.92 5.88
C SER A 17 -9.17 8.81 6.91
N PRO A 18 -9.93 8.74 8.02
CA PRO A 18 -9.87 7.61 8.94
C PRO A 18 -10.08 6.26 8.25
N GLN A 19 -10.92 6.23 7.20
CA GLN A 19 -11.18 5.02 6.43
C GLN A 19 -9.94 4.57 5.64
N ALA A 20 -9.16 5.51 5.10
CA ALA A 20 -7.90 5.19 4.41
C ALA A 20 -6.87 4.60 5.39
N VAL A 21 -6.76 5.17 6.60
CA VAL A 21 -5.90 4.62 7.65
C VAL A 21 -6.37 3.23 8.07
N GLN A 22 -7.68 3.03 8.25
CA GLN A 22 -8.23 1.74 8.62
C GLN A 22 -7.98 0.68 7.54
N PHE A 23 -8.12 1.04 6.27
CA PHE A 23 -7.84 0.16 5.15
C PHE A 23 -6.38 -0.32 5.13
N GLU A 24 -5.42 0.58 5.34
CA GLU A 24 -4.00 0.19 5.44
C GLU A 24 -3.72 -0.64 6.70
N LEU A 25 -4.39 -0.34 7.81
CA LEU A 25 -4.27 -1.13 9.03
C LEU A 25 -4.76 -2.57 8.81
N ASP A 26 -5.90 -2.76 8.17
CA ASP A 26 -6.46 -4.08 7.88
C ASP A 26 -5.54 -4.87 6.94
N ARG A 27 -4.94 -4.20 5.94
CA ARG A 27 -3.92 -4.78 5.06
C ARG A 27 -2.69 -5.24 5.84
N LEU A 28 -2.18 -4.41 6.76
CA LEU A 28 -1.05 -4.78 7.60
C LEU A 28 -1.38 -5.98 8.49
N ILE A 29 -2.54 -5.98 9.16
CA ILE A 29 -2.97 -7.08 10.02
C ILE A 29 -3.03 -8.39 9.22
N LYS A 30 -3.67 -8.35 8.04
CA LYS A 30 -3.76 -9.51 7.14
C LYS A 30 -2.37 -9.99 6.73
N PHE A 31 -1.49 -9.08 6.32
CA PHE A 31 -0.11 -9.41 5.96
C PHE A 31 0.62 -10.14 7.08
N TYR A 32 0.59 -9.62 8.31
CA TYR A 32 1.27 -10.26 9.45
C TYR A 32 0.66 -11.62 9.80
N ALA A 33 -0.67 -11.76 9.74
CA ALA A 33 -1.34 -13.03 9.98
C ALA A 33 -0.96 -14.10 8.94
N GLU A 34 -0.89 -13.73 7.65
CA GLU A 34 -0.47 -14.63 6.56
C GLU A 34 1.00 -15.05 6.68
N HIS A 35 1.84 -14.24 7.33
CA HIS A 35 3.26 -14.54 7.58
C HIS A 35 3.51 -15.18 8.96
N GLY A 36 2.46 -15.70 9.61
CA GLY A 36 2.58 -16.53 10.80
C GLY A 36 2.68 -15.78 12.13
N VAL A 37 2.47 -14.46 12.15
CA VAL A 37 2.41 -13.70 13.40
C VAL A 37 1.06 -13.94 14.06
N SER A 38 1.07 -14.30 15.35
CA SER A 38 -0.15 -14.61 16.08
C SER A 38 -1.02 -13.37 16.32
N ALA A 39 -2.32 -13.58 16.50
CA ALA A 39 -3.26 -12.50 16.82
C ALA A 39 -2.92 -11.79 18.16
N GLU A 40 -2.20 -12.45 19.07
CA GLU A 40 -1.71 -11.83 20.31
C GLU A 40 -0.53 -10.89 20.04
N GLU A 41 0.44 -11.32 19.24
CA GLU A 41 1.58 -10.48 18.85
C GLU A 41 1.12 -9.27 18.03
N VAL A 42 0.19 -9.46 17.08
CA VAL A 42 -0.44 -8.36 16.34
C VAL A 42 -1.11 -7.38 17.31
N ARG A 43 -1.86 -7.89 18.31
CA ARG A 43 -2.49 -7.04 19.35
C ARG A 43 -1.45 -6.26 20.14
N GLY A 44 -0.31 -6.87 20.46
CA GLY A 44 0.80 -6.24 21.19
C GLY A 44 1.45 -5.07 20.44
N CYS A 45 1.50 -5.11 19.11
CA CYS A 45 2.08 -4.05 18.29
C CYS A 45 1.05 -3.09 17.63
N MET A 46 -0.22 -3.14 18.02
CA MET A 46 -1.30 -2.37 17.39
C MET A 46 -1.08 -0.85 17.35
N SER A 47 -0.32 -0.27 18.28
CA SER A 47 0.02 1.16 18.20
C SER A 47 0.94 1.44 17.02
N LEU A 48 2.00 0.64 16.88
CA LEU A 48 2.96 0.74 15.78
C LEU A 48 2.30 0.47 14.43
N LEU A 49 1.37 -0.50 14.36
CA LEU A 49 0.63 -0.78 13.15
C LEU A 49 -0.28 0.39 12.74
N ARG A 50 -0.90 1.09 13.69
CA ARG A 50 -1.70 2.30 13.40
C ARG A 50 -0.83 3.43 12.87
N ASP A 51 0.33 3.66 13.47
CA ASP A 51 1.27 4.68 12.99
C ASP A 51 1.76 4.34 11.57
N LYS A 52 2.11 3.08 11.34
CA LYS A 52 2.52 2.59 10.01
C LYS A 52 1.38 2.72 8.98
N ALA A 53 0.15 2.39 9.35
CA ALA A 53 -1.02 2.54 8.50
C ALA A 53 -1.29 4.01 8.14
N LEU A 54 -1.11 4.94 9.08
CA LEU A 54 -1.19 6.38 8.79
C LEU A 54 -0.11 6.80 7.78
N GLU A 55 1.13 6.36 7.96
CA GLU A 55 2.21 6.67 7.02
C GLU A 55 1.98 6.07 5.63
N GLN A 56 1.42 4.86 5.55
CA GLN A 56 1.03 4.23 4.29
C GLN A 56 -0.12 4.98 3.62
N ALA A 57 -1.13 5.41 4.38
CA ALA A 57 -2.24 6.20 3.86
C ALA A 57 -1.79 7.58 3.34
N ILE A 58 -0.83 8.22 4.01
CA ILE A 58 -0.15 9.43 3.52
C ILE A 58 0.54 9.13 2.20
N GLY A 59 1.32 8.05 2.13
CA GLY A 59 2.04 7.66 0.92
C GLY A 59 1.10 7.39 -0.27
N ALA A 60 0.02 6.64 -0.03
CA ALA A 60 -1.00 6.36 -1.04
C ALA A 60 -1.66 7.65 -1.57
N LYS A 61 -1.96 8.60 -0.66
CA LYS A 61 -2.50 9.92 -1.06
C LYS A 61 -1.52 10.69 -1.95
N LEU A 62 -0.24 10.73 -1.59
CA LEU A 62 0.77 11.44 -2.37
C LEU A 62 0.95 10.83 -3.77
N LEU A 63 0.94 9.51 -3.86
CA LEU A 63 1.00 8.81 -5.15
C LEU A 63 -0.23 9.11 -6.00
N LEU A 64 -1.43 9.12 -5.40
CA LEU A 64 -2.65 9.46 -6.11
C LEU A 64 -2.62 10.90 -6.62
N GLU A 65 -2.23 11.87 -5.79
CA GLU A 65 -2.10 13.28 -6.20
C GLU A 65 -1.10 13.44 -7.35
N ARG A 66 0.05 12.76 -7.29
CA ARG A 66 1.04 12.80 -8.37
C ARG A 66 0.51 12.14 -9.64
N ALA A 67 -0.21 11.03 -9.54
CA ALA A 67 -0.79 10.34 -10.68
C ALA A 67 -1.89 11.17 -11.36
N GLU A 68 -2.66 11.93 -10.57
CA GLU A 68 -3.65 12.90 -11.07
C GLU A 68 -2.97 14.11 -11.73
N GLN A 69 -1.90 14.64 -11.14
CA GLN A 69 -1.12 15.77 -11.69
C GLN A 69 -0.48 15.45 -13.04
N LEU A 70 0.02 14.23 -13.22
CA LEU A 70 0.68 13.79 -14.45
C LEU A 70 -0.30 13.33 -15.54
N ASP A 71 -1.61 13.32 -15.25
CA ASP A 71 -2.68 12.83 -16.13
C ASP A 71 -2.32 11.48 -16.79
N ILE A 72 -1.95 10.51 -15.94
CA ILE A 72 -1.47 9.21 -16.41
C ILE A 72 -2.50 8.55 -17.34
N PRO A 73 -2.15 8.26 -18.61
CA PRO A 73 -3.12 7.80 -19.58
C PRO A 73 -3.55 6.35 -19.29
N LEU A 74 -4.87 6.15 -19.22
CA LEU A 74 -5.50 4.84 -19.13
C LEU A 74 -6.47 4.63 -20.28
N THR A 75 -6.45 3.43 -20.84
CA THR A 75 -7.45 3.02 -21.82
C THR A 75 -8.63 2.34 -21.12
N ALA A 76 -9.79 2.30 -21.77
CA ALA A 76 -10.93 1.53 -21.26
C ALA A 76 -10.55 0.05 -21.02
N SER A 77 -9.74 -0.51 -21.91
CA SER A 77 -9.25 -1.89 -21.81
C SER A 77 -8.38 -2.12 -20.57
N ASP A 78 -7.65 -1.11 -20.09
CA ASP A 78 -6.85 -1.23 -18.86
C ASP A 78 -7.78 -1.42 -17.65
N ILE A 79 -8.91 -0.71 -17.62
CA ILE A 79 -9.92 -0.81 -16.56
C ILE A 79 -10.71 -2.11 -16.67
N ASP A 80 -11.11 -2.50 -17.89
CA ASP A 80 -11.79 -3.77 -18.12
C ASP A 80 -10.93 -4.95 -17.63
N ALA A 81 -9.63 -4.94 -17.92
CA ALA A 81 -8.72 -5.97 -17.44
C ALA A 81 -8.64 -6.01 -15.91
N GLU A 82 -8.69 -4.86 -15.24
CA GLU A 82 -8.68 -4.81 -13.77
C GLU A 82 -9.99 -5.31 -13.16
N VAL A 83 -11.14 -4.96 -13.77
CA VAL A 83 -12.45 -5.50 -13.38
C VAL A 83 -12.47 -7.03 -13.53
N GLU A 84 -11.98 -7.55 -14.65
CA GLU A 84 -11.94 -9.01 -14.88
C GLU A 84 -11.06 -9.75 -13.88
N LYS A 85 -9.92 -9.16 -13.48
CA LYS A 85 -9.10 -9.72 -12.39
C LYS A 85 -9.89 -9.79 -11.09
N VAL A 86 -10.61 -8.73 -10.73
CA VAL A 86 -11.43 -8.72 -9.51
C VAL A 86 -12.54 -9.76 -9.60
N ILE A 87 -13.25 -9.85 -10.74
CA ILE A 87 -14.28 -10.86 -11.01
C ILE A 87 -13.72 -12.27 -10.81
N SER A 88 -12.54 -12.55 -11.37
CA SER A 88 -11.87 -13.84 -11.21
C SER A 88 -11.52 -14.13 -9.75
N GLN A 89 -10.97 -13.14 -9.02
CA GLN A 89 -10.58 -13.28 -7.62
C GLN A 89 -11.77 -13.56 -6.69
N VAL A 90 -12.93 -12.97 -6.97
CA VAL A 90 -14.16 -13.21 -6.17
C VAL A 90 -14.94 -14.45 -6.64
N GLY A 91 -14.44 -15.17 -7.64
CA GLY A 91 -15.03 -16.43 -8.10
C GLY A 91 -16.15 -16.29 -9.13
N GLY A 92 -16.22 -15.16 -9.84
CA GLY A 92 -17.12 -14.95 -10.98
C GLY A 92 -18.01 -13.72 -10.85
N ARG A 93 -18.73 -13.43 -11.95
CA ARG A 93 -19.51 -12.20 -12.13
C ARG A 93 -20.64 -12.06 -11.11
N GLU A 94 -21.31 -13.15 -10.76
CA GLU A 94 -22.40 -13.16 -9.77
C GLU A 94 -21.91 -12.71 -8.38
N ASN A 95 -20.78 -13.25 -7.92
CA ASN A 95 -20.18 -12.87 -6.64
C ASN A 95 -19.70 -11.41 -6.64
N TYR A 96 -19.18 -10.94 -7.78
CA TYR A 96 -18.79 -9.54 -7.96
C TYR A 96 -19.99 -8.59 -7.81
N GLU A 97 -21.09 -8.87 -8.51
CA GLU A 97 -22.31 -8.05 -8.43
C GLU A 97 -22.94 -8.09 -7.04
N ALA A 98 -22.96 -9.26 -6.39
CA ALA A 98 -23.41 -9.41 -5.01
C ALA A 98 -22.55 -8.60 -4.02
N ALA A 99 -21.22 -8.60 -4.20
CA ALA A 99 -20.31 -7.83 -3.36
C ALA A 99 -20.51 -6.31 -3.52
N LEU A 100 -20.71 -5.83 -4.76
CA LEU A 100 -21.03 -4.42 -5.02
C LEU A 100 -22.36 -4.01 -4.38
N ALA A 101 -23.40 -4.83 -4.54
CA ALA A 101 -24.72 -4.58 -3.96
C ALA A 101 -24.66 -4.56 -2.43
N ALA A 102 -23.93 -5.49 -1.80
CA ALA A 102 -23.75 -5.54 -0.35
C ALA A 102 -23.06 -4.30 0.22
N GLN A 103 -22.20 -3.66 -0.58
CA GLN A 103 -21.51 -2.41 -0.21
C GLN A 103 -22.28 -1.15 -0.63
N GLY A 104 -23.39 -1.29 -1.37
CA GLY A 104 -24.14 -0.17 -1.92
C GLY A 104 -23.36 0.64 -2.97
N VAL A 105 -22.40 0.02 -3.66
CA VAL A 105 -21.53 0.66 -4.66
C VAL A 105 -21.97 0.25 -6.06
N THR A 106 -22.04 1.22 -6.98
CA THR A 106 -22.34 0.91 -8.39
C THR A 106 -21.08 0.44 -9.12
N GLU A 107 -21.22 -0.37 -10.17
CA GLU A 107 -20.09 -0.76 -11.02
C GLU A 107 -19.34 0.46 -11.58
N LYS A 108 -20.07 1.54 -11.94
CA LYS A 108 -19.46 2.78 -12.41
C LYS A 108 -18.55 3.41 -11.35
N ASP A 109 -19.01 3.45 -10.10
CA ASP A 109 -18.23 4.01 -8.99
C ASP A 109 -17.03 3.14 -8.68
N PHE A 110 -17.21 1.82 -8.68
CA PHE A 110 -16.12 0.88 -8.48
C PHE A 110 -15.05 0.99 -9.57
N ARG A 111 -15.44 1.10 -10.85
CA ARG A 111 -14.52 1.30 -11.97
C ARG A 111 -13.72 2.59 -11.85
N ARG A 112 -14.31 3.66 -11.31
CA ARG A 112 -13.59 4.91 -11.01
C ARG A 112 -12.54 4.73 -9.92
N GLU A 113 -12.82 3.90 -8.91
CA GLU A 113 -11.81 3.57 -7.89
C GLU A 113 -10.69 2.68 -8.45
N LEU A 114 -11.03 1.71 -9.32
CA LEU A 114 -10.02 0.94 -10.06
C LEU A 114 -9.17 1.83 -10.97
N GLU A 115 -9.75 2.84 -11.61
CA GLU A 115 -9.02 3.80 -12.42
C GLU A 115 -7.95 4.53 -11.61
N LYS A 116 -8.30 5.06 -10.43
CA LYS A 116 -7.33 5.70 -9.53
C LYS A 116 -6.19 4.74 -9.16
N GLY A 117 -6.52 3.51 -8.79
CA GLY A 117 -5.52 2.48 -8.46
C GLY A 117 -4.61 2.14 -9.65
N ALA A 118 -5.18 2.01 -10.85
CA ALA A 118 -4.44 1.72 -12.07
C ALA A 118 -3.50 2.88 -12.47
N LYS A 119 -3.91 4.14 -12.29
CA LYS A 119 -3.03 5.30 -12.51
C LYS A 119 -1.85 5.28 -11.56
N VAL A 120 -2.09 5.00 -10.27
CA VAL A 120 -1.01 4.85 -9.27
C VAL A 120 -0.06 3.72 -9.64
N ASN A 121 -0.58 2.55 -10.05
CA ASN A 121 0.25 1.42 -10.46
C ASN A 121 1.14 1.77 -11.66
N LYS A 122 0.58 2.43 -12.69
CA LYS A 122 1.36 2.91 -13.84
C LYS A 122 2.40 3.95 -13.44
N LEU A 123 2.07 4.86 -12.53
CA LEU A 123 3.03 5.84 -12.00
C LEU A 123 4.21 5.15 -11.32
N VAL A 124 3.94 4.16 -10.45
CA VAL A 124 4.97 3.37 -9.77
C VAL A 124 5.85 2.62 -10.77
N GLU A 125 5.24 2.03 -11.80
CA GLU A 125 5.96 1.35 -12.87
C GLU A 125 6.86 2.32 -13.64
N GLN A 126 6.35 3.51 -14.01
CA GLN A 126 7.13 4.56 -14.66
C GLN A 126 8.29 5.06 -13.79
N ALA A 127 8.06 5.28 -12.50
CA ALA A 127 9.10 5.69 -11.56
C ALA A 127 10.25 4.66 -11.47
N CYS A 128 9.93 3.37 -11.64
CA CYS A 128 10.90 2.29 -11.63
C CYS A 128 11.46 1.93 -13.02
N SER A 129 10.91 2.48 -14.11
CA SER A 129 11.26 2.09 -15.49
C SER A 129 12.66 2.53 -15.92
N SER A 130 13.20 3.56 -15.27
CA SER A 130 14.55 4.07 -15.50
C SER A 130 15.63 3.31 -14.72
N VAL A 131 15.23 2.37 -13.85
CA VAL A 131 16.17 1.56 -13.08
C VAL A 131 16.82 0.53 -14.01
N PRO A 132 18.15 0.57 -14.16
CA PRO A 132 18.85 -0.38 -15.03
C PRO A 132 18.75 -1.80 -14.47
N GLU A 133 18.70 -2.77 -15.38
CA GLU A 133 18.79 -4.18 -15.02
C GLU A 133 20.18 -4.49 -14.40
N PRO A 134 20.24 -5.29 -13.33
CA PRO A 134 21.51 -5.69 -12.74
C PRO A 134 22.41 -6.41 -13.74
N THR A 135 23.64 -5.93 -13.80
CA THR A 135 24.72 -6.49 -14.62
C THR A 135 25.22 -7.82 -14.05
N GLU A 136 25.89 -8.60 -14.88
CA GLU A 136 26.53 -9.84 -14.43
C GLU A 136 27.62 -9.56 -13.39
N SER A 137 28.40 -8.49 -13.58
CA SER A 137 29.44 -8.09 -12.63
C SER A 137 28.88 -7.74 -11.24
N GLU A 138 27.72 -7.08 -11.17
CA GLU A 138 27.06 -6.82 -9.88
C GLU A 138 26.56 -8.12 -9.22
N ALA A 139 26.07 -9.08 -10.01
CA ALA A 139 25.65 -10.38 -9.49
C ALA A 139 26.84 -11.20 -8.98
N GLU A 140 27.97 -11.20 -9.70
CA GLU A 140 29.22 -11.84 -9.26
C GLU A 140 29.75 -11.22 -7.98
N ALA A 141 29.76 -9.88 -7.90
CA ALA A 141 30.20 -9.17 -6.70
C ALA A 141 29.31 -9.49 -5.49
N PHE A 142 27.98 -9.56 -5.71
CA PHE A 142 27.05 -9.96 -4.66
C PHE A 142 27.30 -11.41 -4.21
N PHE A 143 27.48 -12.35 -5.14
CA PHE A 143 27.79 -13.74 -4.82
C PHE A 143 29.10 -13.86 -4.04
N ALA A 144 30.14 -13.15 -4.46
CA ALA A 144 31.44 -13.16 -3.79
C ALA A 144 31.34 -12.62 -2.36
N ALA A 145 30.54 -11.56 -2.14
CA ALA A 145 30.30 -10.99 -0.82
C ALA A 145 29.53 -11.94 0.12
N HIS A 146 28.70 -12.84 -0.42
CA HIS A 146 27.89 -13.81 0.34
C HIS A 146 28.34 -15.26 0.10
N LYS A 147 29.60 -15.45 -0.29
CA LYS A 147 30.11 -16.74 -0.76
C LYS A 147 29.98 -17.84 0.30
N ALA A 148 30.26 -17.53 1.56
CA ALA A 148 30.15 -18.49 2.66
C ALA A 148 28.71 -19.03 2.82
N ASP A 149 27.70 -18.16 2.67
CA ASP A 149 26.29 -18.55 2.77
C ASP A 149 25.91 -19.50 1.63
N TYR A 150 26.31 -19.17 0.40
CA TYR A 150 26.04 -20.01 -0.76
C TYR A 150 26.79 -21.34 -0.76
N GLU A 151 28.07 -21.34 -0.35
CA GLU A 151 28.87 -22.57 -0.22
C GLU A 151 28.33 -23.49 0.88
N SER A 152 27.88 -22.93 2.01
CA SER A 152 27.23 -23.71 3.07
C SER A 152 25.93 -24.39 2.60
N ALA A 153 25.26 -23.78 1.62
CA ALA A 153 24.09 -24.34 0.94
C ALA A 153 24.45 -25.21 -0.28
N GLY A 154 25.74 -25.44 -0.56
CA GLY A 154 26.22 -26.22 -1.70
C GLY A 154 25.90 -25.61 -3.07
N LYS A 155 25.67 -24.30 -3.16
CA LYS A 155 25.30 -23.60 -4.39
C LYS A 155 26.49 -22.88 -5.01
N THR A 156 26.63 -22.99 -6.33
CA THR A 156 27.60 -22.23 -7.12
C THR A 156 26.98 -20.94 -7.65
N PHE A 157 27.80 -20.04 -8.20
CA PHE A 157 27.29 -18.82 -8.82
C PHE A 157 26.31 -19.12 -9.96
N VAL A 158 26.60 -20.14 -10.79
CA VAL A 158 25.73 -20.53 -11.91
C VAL A 158 24.33 -20.91 -11.41
N ASP A 159 24.25 -21.58 -10.26
CA ASP A 159 22.98 -22.04 -9.69
C ASP A 159 22.11 -20.88 -9.18
N VAL A 160 22.73 -19.76 -8.77
CA VAL A 160 22.03 -18.63 -8.14
C VAL A 160 22.04 -17.36 -8.96
N ARG A 161 22.73 -17.33 -10.11
CA ARG A 161 22.92 -16.13 -10.94
C ARG A 161 21.62 -15.39 -11.18
N ASP A 162 20.60 -16.08 -11.68
CA ASP A 162 19.33 -15.45 -12.06
C ASP A 162 18.56 -15.01 -10.81
N SER A 163 18.58 -15.79 -9.73
CA SER A 163 17.97 -15.39 -8.45
C SER A 163 18.66 -14.19 -7.80
N VAL A 164 19.99 -14.09 -7.90
CA VAL A 164 20.76 -12.94 -7.42
C VAL A 164 20.43 -11.71 -8.26
N ARG A 165 20.35 -11.83 -9.58
CA ARG A 165 19.93 -10.72 -10.46
C ARG A 165 18.51 -10.27 -10.15
N ASP A 166 17.58 -11.20 -9.93
CA ASP A 166 16.21 -10.86 -9.54
C ASP A 166 16.15 -10.14 -8.18
N LEU A 167 16.94 -10.60 -7.20
CA LEU A 167 17.07 -9.94 -5.91
C LEU A 167 17.62 -8.52 -6.04
N LEU A 168 18.71 -8.35 -6.81
CA LEU A 168 19.32 -7.05 -7.05
C LEU A 168 18.35 -6.12 -7.78
N ARG A 169 17.57 -6.63 -8.75
CA ARG A 169 16.54 -5.85 -9.45
C ARG A 169 15.48 -5.38 -8.47
N HIS A 170 14.99 -6.27 -7.61
CA HIS A 170 14.01 -5.90 -6.58
C HIS A 170 14.57 -4.86 -5.62
N GLN A 171 15.83 -5.00 -5.18
CA GLN A 171 16.47 -4.02 -4.30
C GLN A 171 16.64 -2.65 -4.97
N SER A 172 17.13 -2.61 -6.21
CA SER A 172 17.31 -1.35 -6.94
C SER A 172 15.99 -0.65 -7.23
N ARG A 173 14.94 -1.40 -7.61
CA ARG A 173 13.58 -0.86 -7.76
C ARG A 173 13.02 -0.36 -6.44
N GLY A 174 13.24 -1.08 -5.34
CA GLY A 174 12.87 -0.64 -3.99
C GLY A 174 13.52 0.70 -3.63
N LYS A 175 14.83 0.83 -3.85
CA LYS A 175 15.56 2.10 -3.63
C LYS A 175 15.02 3.26 -4.49
N ALA A 176 14.69 2.99 -5.75
CA ALA A 176 14.09 3.99 -6.63
C ALA A 176 12.71 4.43 -6.12
N MET A 177 11.89 3.48 -5.65
CA MET A 177 10.59 3.77 -5.07
C MET A 177 10.71 4.57 -3.76
N ASP A 178 11.66 4.23 -2.90
CA ASP A 178 11.95 4.96 -1.67
C ASP A 178 12.37 6.41 -1.97
N ALA A 179 13.25 6.60 -2.96
CA ALA A 179 13.66 7.92 -3.41
C ALA A 179 12.50 8.72 -3.99
N PHE A 180 11.65 8.09 -4.81
CA PHE A 180 10.46 8.72 -5.35
C PHE A 180 9.47 9.13 -4.26
N MET A 181 9.20 8.26 -3.28
CA MET A 181 8.36 8.61 -2.13
C MET A 181 8.95 9.75 -1.30
N ALA A 182 10.28 9.81 -1.15
CA ALA A 182 10.96 10.89 -0.46
C ALA A 182 10.80 12.23 -1.20
N GLU A 183 10.91 12.23 -2.54
CA GLU A 183 10.61 13.40 -3.39
C GLU A 183 9.17 13.89 -3.17
N LEU A 184 8.19 13.00 -3.29
CA LEU A 184 6.77 13.35 -3.09
C LEU A 184 6.52 13.96 -1.70
N ARG A 185 7.17 13.42 -0.67
CA ARG A 185 7.05 13.94 0.70
C ARG A 185 7.76 15.28 0.88
N ALA A 186 8.86 15.53 0.17
CA ALA A 186 9.58 16.80 0.24
C ALA A 186 8.82 17.94 -0.45
N GLU A 187 8.08 17.63 -1.51
CA GLU A 187 7.22 18.59 -2.21
C GLU A 187 5.90 18.85 -1.48
N ALA A 188 5.40 17.86 -0.75
CA ALA A 188 4.12 17.96 -0.07
C ALA A 188 4.23 18.64 1.31
N LYS A 189 3.17 19.36 1.67
CA LYS A 189 2.99 19.88 3.02
C LYS A 189 2.25 18.83 3.87
N VAL A 190 2.98 18.10 4.69
CA VAL A 190 2.43 17.08 5.61
C VAL A 190 2.45 17.62 7.05
N GLU A 191 1.28 17.75 7.65
CA GLU A 191 1.09 18.20 9.03
C GLU A 191 0.47 17.08 9.88
N TYR A 192 1.07 16.79 11.03
CA TYR A 192 0.54 15.80 11.98
C TYR A 192 -0.22 16.48 13.10
N VAL A 193 -1.37 15.92 13.46
CA VAL A 193 -2.22 16.41 14.54
C VAL A 193 -2.49 15.27 15.51
N GLU A 194 -2.09 15.43 16.76
CA GLU A 194 -2.49 14.55 17.86
C GLU A 194 -3.78 15.11 18.47
N ASN A 195 -4.85 14.33 18.42
CA ASN A 195 -6.10 14.66 19.10
C ASN A 195 -6.33 13.68 20.24
N ASP A 196 -6.89 14.17 21.34
CA ASP A 196 -7.44 13.29 22.36
C ASP A 196 -8.64 12.54 21.79
N ASP A 197 -8.73 11.22 22.03
CA ASP A 197 -9.93 10.42 21.74
C ASP A 197 -11.14 10.97 22.51
N GLU A 198 -11.84 11.96 21.96
CA GLU A 198 -13.22 12.25 22.32
C GLU A 198 -14.13 11.39 21.45
N CYS A 199 -14.11 10.08 21.68
CA CYS A 199 -15.25 9.24 21.36
C CYS A 199 -16.37 9.54 22.38
N GLY A 200 -16.89 10.76 22.31
CA GLY A 200 -18.17 11.13 22.91
C GLY A 200 -19.26 10.67 21.96
N CYS A 201 -19.56 9.37 21.96
CA CYS A 201 -20.86 8.90 21.48
C CYS A 201 -21.90 9.40 22.49
N GLY A 202 -22.21 10.71 22.42
CA GLY A 202 -23.34 11.32 23.07
C GLY A 202 -24.57 10.84 22.33
N CYS A 203 -25.05 9.66 22.71
CA CYS A 203 -26.42 9.25 22.55
C CYS A 203 -27.33 10.42 22.95
N HIS A 204 -27.77 11.21 21.96
CA HIS A 204 -28.86 12.14 22.14
C HIS A 204 -30.11 11.29 22.29
N SER A 205 -30.41 10.95 23.54
CA SER A 205 -31.76 10.65 24.00
C SER A 205 -32.66 11.79 23.57
N HIS A 206 -33.35 11.62 22.45
CA HIS A 206 -34.55 12.40 22.16
C HIS A 206 -35.61 11.95 23.17
N ASP A 207 -35.68 12.68 24.28
CA ASP A 207 -36.88 12.81 25.08
C ASP A 207 -37.97 13.41 24.18
N HIS A 208 -38.96 12.59 23.82
CA HIS A 208 -40.27 13.07 23.37
C HIS A 208 -41.31 12.58 24.36
N ALA A 209 -41.47 13.38 25.41
CA ALA A 209 -42.70 13.50 26.17
C ALA A 209 -43.50 14.66 25.57
N HIS A 210 -44.63 14.36 24.93
CA HIS A 210 -45.93 15.00 25.16
C HIS A 210 -47.05 14.34 24.36
#